data_AF-A0A4V2NIB4-F1
#
_entry.id   AF-A0A4V2NIB4-F1
#
_cell.length_a   1.000
_cell.length_b   1.000
_cell.length_c   1.000
_cell.angle_alpha   90.00
_cell.angle_beta   90.00
_cell.angle_gamma   90.00
#
_symmetry.space_group_name_H-M   'P 1'
#
loop_
_entity.id
_entity.type
_entity.pdbx_description
1 polymer ?
#
loop_
_entity_poly.entity_id
_entity_poly.type
_entity_poly.pdbx_seq_one_letter_code
_entity_poly.pdbx_strand_id
1 'polypeptide(L)'
;MSNKPSLELLFSQLGLANSPAAIELFIRTHQLPANQNLHDAPFWSKSQREFLIRYLVEDADEWVIWIDELNQQLHMNANKLQMA
;
A
#
# COMPACT_ATOMS: atom_id res chain seq x y z
N MET A 1 4.99 -15.20 -19.62
CA MET A 1 4.39 -15.33 -18.29
C MET A 1 3.89 -13.95 -17.91
N SER A 2 2.57 -13.70 -17.97
CA SER A 2 2.00 -12.39 -17.64
C SER A 2 1.96 -12.25 -16.12
N ASN A 3 2.98 -11.61 -15.54
CA ASN A 3 3.02 -11.36 -14.10
C ASN A 3 2.06 -10.21 -13.80
N LYS A 4 0.78 -10.54 -13.61
CA LYS A 4 -0.27 -9.56 -13.35
C LYS A 4 0.04 -8.84 -12.03
N PRO A 5 -0.23 -7.53 -11.93
CA PRO A 5 -0.11 -6.81 -10.69
C PRO A 5 -1.02 -7.45 -9.63
N SER A 6 -0.53 -7.53 -8.40
CA SER A 6 -1.22 -8.05 -7.22
C SER A 6 -0.59 -7.44 -5.96
N LEU A 7 -1.28 -7.50 -4.82
CA LEU A 7 -0.70 -7.08 -3.53
C LEU A 7 0.61 -7.83 -3.21
N GLU A 8 0.66 -9.13 -3.49
CA GLU A 8 1.86 -9.94 -3.28
C GLU A 8 3.02 -9.42 -4.13
N LEU A 9 2.75 -9.10 -5.40
CA LEU A 9 3.77 -8.53 -6.27
C LEU A 9 4.16 -7.12 -5.82
N LEU A 10 3.21 -6.30 -5.37
CA LEU A 10 3.47 -4.96 -4.84
C LEU A 10 4.44 -5.02 -3.64
N PHE A 11 4.15 -5.89 -2.67
CA PHE A 11 5.02 -6.11 -1.51
C PHE A 11 6.40 -6.63 -1.94
N SER A 12 6.44 -7.54 -2.92
CA SER A 12 7.70 -8.01 -3.50
C SER A 12 8.51 -6.88 -4.14
N GLN A 13 7.88 -5.94 -4.85
CA GLN A 13 8.57 -4.80 -5.46
C GLN A 13 9.06 -3.80 -4.40
N LEU A 14 8.32 -3.66 -3.32
CA LEU A 14 8.71 -2.83 -2.16
C LEU A 14 9.79 -3.50 -1.29
N GLY A 15 10.20 -4.74 -1.59
CA GLY A 15 11.16 -5.50 -0.79
C GLY A 15 10.61 -5.98 0.55
N LEU A 16 9.28 -6.08 0.67
CA LEU A 16 8.58 -6.60 1.85
C LEU A 16 8.24 -8.09 1.66
N ALA A 17 7.94 -8.75 2.78
CA ALA A 17 7.41 -10.11 2.75
C ALA A 17 6.03 -10.13 2.07
N ASN A 18 5.91 -10.93 1.01
CA ASN A 18 4.75 -10.97 0.13
C ASN A 18 3.80 -12.14 0.39
N SER A 19 3.99 -12.89 1.48
CA SER A 19 3.05 -13.94 1.84
C SER A 19 1.73 -13.33 2.34
N PRO A 20 0.57 -13.97 2.11
CA PRO A 20 -0.73 -13.45 2.57
C PRO A 20 -0.75 -13.10 4.07
N ALA A 21 -0.15 -13.96 4.90
CA ALA A 21 -0.04 -13.71 6.34
C ALA A 21 0.84 -12.50 6.69
N ALA A 22 1.93 -12.27 5.95
CA ALA A 22 2.79 -11.11 6.17
C ALA A 22 2.11 -9.80 5.75
N ILE A 23 1.37 -9.82 4.64
CA ILE A 23 0.60 -8.67 4.15
C ILE A 23 -0.47 -8.29 5.18
N GLU A 24 -1.26 -9.27 5.65
CA GLU A 24 -2.26 -9.03 6.69
C GLU A 24 -1.63 -8.47 7.99
N LEU A 25 -0.51 -9.04 8.43
CA LEU A 25 0.19 -8.57 9.61
C LEU A 25 0.67 -7.12 9.43
N PHE A 26 1.24 -6.81 8.27
CA PHE A 26 1.71 -5.46 7.94
C PHE A 26 0.55 -4.46 8.03
N ILE A 27 -0.57 -4.76 7.36
CA ILE A 27 -1.77 -3.92 7.35
C ILE A 27 -2.27 -3.67 8.78
N ARG A 28 -2.37 -4.71 9.61
CA ARG A 28 -2.87 -4.57 10.99
C ARG A 28 -1.95 -3.74 11.88
N THR A 29 -0.64 -3.80 11.64
CA THR A 29 0.39 -3.16 12.49
C THR A 29 0.78 -1.75 12.01
N HIS A 30 0.50 -1.40 10.76
CA HIS A 30 0.91 -0.13 10.14
C HIS A 30 -0.28 0.74 9.71
N GLN A 31 -1.37 0.70 10.48
CA GLN A 31 -2.56 1.51 10.20
C GLN A 31 -2.23 3.01 10.17
N LEU A 32 -2.82 3.70 9.19
CA LEU A 32 -2.65 5.12 8.94
C LEU A 32 -3.85 5.91 9.44
N PRO A 33 -3.64 7.12 9.99
CA PRO A 33 -4.72 8.04 10.31
C PRO A 33 -5.31 8.64 9.02
N ALA A 34 -6.59 9.06 9.05
CA ALA A 34 -7.32 9.52 7.86
C ALA A 34 -6.63 10.65 7.06
N ASN A 35 -5.79 11.45 7.71
CA ASN A 35 -5.12 12.61 7.10
C ASN A 35 -3.71 12.28 6.58
N GLN A 36 -3.29 11.01 6.59
CA GLN A 36 -1.94 10.61 6.21
C GLN A 36 -1.95 9.92 4.85
N ASN A 37 -1.23 10.48 3.88
CA ASN A 37 -1.09 9.85 2.57
C ASN A 37 -0.24 8.57 2.64
N LEU A 38 -0.60 7.55 1.85
CA LEU A 38 0.14 6.29 1.78
C LEU A 38 1.65 6.50 1.52
N HIS A 39 2.01 7.29 0.50
CA HIS A 39 3.40 7.51 0.12
C HIS A 39 4.20 8.32 1.16
N ASP A 40 3.51 9.10 1.99
CA ASP A 40 4.14 9.94 3.00
C ASP A 40 4.36 9.19 4.33
N ALA A 41 3.77 7.99 4.48
CA ALA A 41 3.87 7.21 5.69
C ALA A 41 5.33 6.99 6.16
N PRO A 42 5.61 7.08 7.47
CA PRO A 42 6.97 7.08 8.01
C PRO A 42 7.66 5.72 7.96
N PHE A 43 6.92 4.64 7.76
CA PHE A 43 7.48 3.29 7.65
C PHE A 43 8.06 2.99 6.27
N TRP A 44 7.83 3.85 5.27
CA TRP A 44 8.47 3.72 3.97
C TRP A 44 9.89 4.29 3.98
N SER A 45 10.82 3.51 3.44
CA SER A 45 12.12 4.02 3.01
C SER A 45 11.97 4.96 1.82
N LYS A 46 13.02 5.77 1.55
CA LYS A 46 13.05 6.69 0.41
C LYS A 46 12.71 5.98 -0.90
N SER A 47 13.32 4.82 -1.15
CA SER A 47 13.10 4.06 -2.39
C SER A 47 11.69 3.48 -2.51
N GLN A 48 11.08 3.03 -1.40
CA GLN A 48 9.69 2.56 -1.39
C GLN A 48 8.71 3.70 -1.64
N ARG A 49 8.96 4.87 -1.04
CA ARG A 49 8.19 6.08 -1.31
C ARG A 49 8.29 6.50 -2.77
N GLU A 50 9.50 6.56 -3.32
CA GLU A 50 9.71 6.92 -4.74
C GLU A 50 9.01 5.94 -5.67
N PHE A 51 9.01 4.65 -5.33
CA PHE A 51 8.23 3.64 -6.04
C PHE A 51 6.73 3.97 -6.01
N LEU A 52 6.14 4.19 -4.82
CA LEU A 52 4.71 4.52 -4.69
C LEU A 52 4.33 5.81 -5.43
N ILE A 53 5.14 6.87 -5.32
CA ILE A 53 4.90 8.15 -6.01
C ILE A 53 4.94 7.96 -7.52
N ARG A 54 5.86 7.16 -8.05
CA ARG A 54 5.97 6.90 -9.49
C ARG A 54 4.65 6.42 -10.08
N TYR A 55 4.00 5.43 -9.45
CA TYR A 55 2.73 4.90 -9.96
C TYR A 55 1.55 5.85 -9.75
N LEU A 56 1.63 6.78 -8.79
CA LEU A 56 0.63 7.84 -8.61
C LEU A 56 0.76 8.95 -9.67
N VAL A 57 1.94 9.14 -10.25
CA VAL A 57 2.24 10.24 -11.20
C VAL A 57 2.26 9.77 -12.66
N GLU A 58 2.70 8.54 -12.94
CA GLU A 58 2.93 8.06 -14.31
C GLU A 58 1.68 7.43 -14.99
N ASP A 59 0.46 7.64 -14.47
CA ASP A 59 -0.78 7.03 -15.01
C ASP A 59 -0.60 5.52 -15.26
N ALA A 60 0.11 4.85 -14.34
CA ALA A 60 0.39 3.43 -14.46
C ALA A 60 -0.86 2.62 -14.06
N ASP A 61 -1.85 2.58 -14.96
CA ASP A 61 -3.18 1.97 -14.80
C ASP A 61 -3.16 0.61 -14.09
N GLU A 62 -2.14 -0.20 -14.37
CA GLU A 62 -2.02 -1.57 -13.87
C GLU A 62 -1.80 -1.64 -12.34
N TRP A 63 -1.11 -0.67 -11.73
CA TRP A 63 -0.75 -0.70 -10.31
C TRP A 63 -1.64 0.16 -9.43
N VAL A 64 -2.33 1.14 -10.01
CA VAL A 64 -3.19 2.10 -9.29
C VAL A 64 -4.21 1.36 -8.43
N ILE A 65 -4.85 0.31 -8.96
CA ILE A 65 -5.87 -0.47 -8.23
C ILE A 65 -5.29 -1.09 -6.94
N TRP A 66 -4.10 -1.67 -7.01
CA TRP A 66 -3.49 -2.35 -5.87
C TRP A 66 -2.88 -1.41 -4.85
N ILE A 67 -2.39 -0.26 -5.30
CA ILE A 67 -1.93 0.82 -4.43
C ILE A 67 -3.12 1.44 -3.69
N ASP A 68 -4.25 1.65 -4.37
CA ASP A 68 -5.48 2.10 -3.71
C ASP A 68 -6.02 1.05 -2.74
N GLU A 69 -6.02 -0.23 -3.12
CA GLU A 69 -6.41 -1.33 -2.23
C GLU A 69 -5.54 -1.39 -0.96
N LEU A 70 -4.22 -1.23 -1.11
CA LEU A 70 -3.31 -1.13 0.03
C LEU A 70 -3.62 0.11 0.88
N ASN A 71 -3.86 1.26 0.25
CA ASN A 71 -4.19 2.50 0.94
C ASN A 71 -5.48 2.36 1.76
N GLN A 72 -6.54 1.79 1.17
CA GLN A 72 -7.82 1.50 1.84
C GLN A 72 -7.61 0.59 3.04
N GLN A 73 -6.84 -0.49 2.88
CA GLN A 73 -6.56 -1.44 3.95
C GLN A 73 -5.78 -0.82 5.10
N LEU A 74 -4.82 0.07 4.81
CA LEU A 74 -4.07 0.77 5.85
C LEU A 74 -4.91 1.83 6.57
N HIS A 75 -5.99 2.32 5.98
CA HIS A 75 -6.90 3.28 6.59
C HIS A 75 -8.15 2.65 7.23
N MET A 76 -8.22 1.32 7.35
CA MET A 76 -9.41 0.63 7.89
C MET A 76 -9.83 1.15 9.28
N ASN A 77 -8.89 1.39 10.18
CA ASN A 77 -9.18 1.93 11.50
C ASN A 77 -9.69 3.37 11.44
N ALA A 78 -9.07 4.19 10.61
CA ALA A 78 -9.48 5.57 10.41
C ALA A 78 -10.89 5.66 9.81
N ASN A 79 -11.19 4.82 8.80
CA ASN A 79 -12.50 4.74 8.17
C ASN A 79 -13.58 4.29 9.17
N LYS A 80 -13.29 3.26 9.99
CA LYS A 80 -14.20 2.82 11.06
C LYS A 80 -14.55 3.93 12.06
N LEU A 81 -13.60 4.79 12.39
CA LEU A 81 -13.83 5.91 13.32
C LEU A 81 -14.68 7.03 12.70
N GLN A 82 -14.69 7.18 11.37
CA GLN A 82 -15.53 8.18 10.69
C GLN A 82 -16.99 7.73 10.55
N MET A 83 -17.25 6.42 10.64
CA MET A 83 -18.58 5.84 10.53
C MET A 83 -19.28 5.60 11.88
N ALA A 84 -18.60 5.85 12.99
CA ALA A 84 -19.09 5.68 14.36
C ALA A 84 -19.57 7.01 14.95
#